data_AF-A0A1X1JV01-F1
#
_entry.id   AF-A0A1X1JV01-F1
#
_cell.length_a   1.000
_cell.length_b   1.000
_cell.length_c   1.000
_cell.angle_alpha   90.00
_cell.angle_beta   90.00
_cell.angle_gamma   90.00
#
_symmetry.space_group_name_H-M   'P 1'
#
loop_
_entity.id
_entity.type
_entity.pdbx_description
1 polymer ?
#
loop_
_entity_poly.entity_id
_entity_poly.type
_entity_poly.pdbx_seq_one_letter_code
_entity_poly.pdbx_strand_id
1 'polypeptide(L)'
;ENLDNKESVSRTIHYVYEDGSKAKDDVVETLNFKRWSNVNLVTGHIDFQDWTTNDDTFDKVVSPTIAGYTADKSEIPAVSGVKAKDQDRVETVTYRKDAQKAVIRYVSTNGNRVLTTDEVTGKSGEAIAY
;
A
#
# COMPACT_ATOMS: atom_id res chain seq x y z
N GLU A 1 -40.45 -17.41 -1.62
CA GLU A 1 -39.90 -16.03 -1.70
C GLU A 1 -38.45 -16.13 -2.18
N ASN A 2 -37.95 -15.13 -2.93
CA ASN A 2 -36.55 -15.10 -3.39
C ASN A 2 -35.81 -13.96 -2.68
N LEU A 3 -34.68 -14.27 -2.07
CA LEU A 3 -33.85 -13.33 -1.31
C LEU A 3 -32.56 -13.04 -2.10
N ASP A 4 -32.23 -11.75 -2.26
CA ASP A 4 -30.95 -11.28 -2.82
C ASP A 4 -29.95 -11.08 -1.68
N ASN A 5 -28.91 -11.92 -1.65
CA ASN A 5 -27.85 -11.85 -0.65
C ASN A 5 -26.62 -11.18 -1.25
N LYS A 6 -25.97 -10.34 -0.45
CA LYS A 6 -24.76 -9.61 -0.85
C LYS A 6 -23.63 -9.91 0.11
N GLU A 7 -22.43 -10.00 -0.44
CA GLU A 7 -21.19 -10.05 0.33
C GLU A 7 -20.13 -9.18 -0.32
N SER A 8 -19.15 -8.79 0.47
CA SER A 8 -18.01 -8.04 -0.02
C SER A 8 -16.73 -8.50 0.66
N VAL A 9 -15.64 -8.52 -0.11
CA VAL A 9 -14.29 -8.72 0.42
C VAL A 9 -13.46 -7.50 0.05
N SER A 10 -12.73 -6.96 1.01
CA SER A 10 -11.95 -5.75 0.85
C SER A 10 -10.45 -5.99 0.99
N ARG A 11 -9.66 -5.12 0.36
CA ARG A 11 -8.22 -4.99 0.57
C ARG A 11 -7.91 -3.56 0.95
N THR A 12 -7.25 -3.37 2.08
CA THR A 12 -6.72 -2.07 2.51
C THR A 12 -5.20 -2.08 2.44
N ILE A 13 -4.61 -1.06 1.81
CA ILE A 13 -3.17 -0.85 1.71
C ILE A 13 -2.82 0.40 2.50
N HIS A 14 -2.09 0.22 3.61
CA HIS A 14 -1.56 1.31 4.42
C HIS A 14 -0.20 1.77 3.92
N TYR A 15 0.03 3.08 3.92
CA TYR A 15 1.31 3.68 3.59
C TYR A 15 1.86 4.43 4.80
N VAL A 16 2.95 3.92 5.38
CA VAL A 16 3.52 4.43 6.64
C VAL A 16 5.01 4.71 6.51
N TYR A 17 5.54 5.59 7.35
CA TYR A 17 6.98 5.74 7.54
C TYR A 17 7.50 4.70 8.54
N GLU A 18 8.83 4.57 8.68
CA GLU A 18 9.46 3.63 9.63
C GLU A 18 9.05 3.85 11.10
N ASP A 19 8.61 5.05 11.47
CA ASP A 19 8.10 5.38 12.80
C ASP A 19 6.61 5.02 12.99
N GLY A 20 5.97 4.45 11.97
CA GLY A 20 4.56 4.08 11.97
C GLY A 20 3.59 5.23 11.68
N SER A 21 4.08 6.45 11.48
CA SER A 21 3.23 7.58 11.10
C SER A 21 2.76 7.47 9.64
N LYS A 22 1.62 8.07 9.34
CA LYS A 22 1.02 8.01 8.01
C LYS A 22 1.88 8.74 6.98
N ALA A 23 2.29 8.03 5.93
CA ALA A 23 3.07 8.58 4.81
C ALA A 23 2.18 9.07 3.66
N LYS A 24 1.14 8.29 3.33
CA LYS A 24 0.14 8.61 2.30
C LYS A 24 -1.24 8.09 2.71
N ASP A 25 -2.26 8.53 2.00
CA ASP A 25 -3.62 8.01 2.17
C ASP A 25 -3.71 6.54 1.78
N ASP A 26 -4.49 5.79 2.57
CA ASP A 26 -4.71 4.37 2.33
C ASP A 26 -5.46 4.16 1.02
N VAL A 27 -5.16 3.06 0.34
CA VAL A 27 -5.94 2.58 -0.80
C VAL A 27 -6.84 1.46 -0.31
N VAL A 28 -8.14 1.56 -0.61
CA VAL A 28 -9.13 0.52 -0.27
C VAL A 28 -9.81 0.07 -1.56
N GLU A 29 -9.79 -1.23 -1.81
CA GLU A 29 -10.50 -1.89 -2.91
C GLU A 29 -11.54 -2.84 -2.34
N THR A 30 -12.71 -2.93 -2.98
CA THR A 30 -13.82 -3.77 -2.53
C THR A 30 -14.39 -4.55 -3.70
N LEU A 31 -14.35 -5.88 -3.59
CA LEU A 31 -15.00 -6.80 -4.52
C LEU A 31 -16.37 -7.17 -3.98
N ASN A 32 -17.38 -7.18 -4.85
CA ASN A 32 -18.79 -7.33 -4.47
C ASN A 32 -19.37 -8.59 -5.09
N PHE A 33 -19.97 -9.42 -4.25
CA PHE A 33 -20.53 -10.71 -4.62
C PHE A 33 -22.03 -10.72 -4.33
N LYS A 34 -22.78 -11.41 -5.17
CA LYS A 34 -24.22 -11.60 -4.99
C LYS A 34 -24.62 -13.05 -5.18
N ARG A 35 -25.66 -13.48 -4.48
CA ARG A 35 -26.34 -14.74 -4.75
C ARG A 35 -27.81 -14.64 -4.44
N TRP A 36 -28.61 -15.41 -5.16
CA TRP A 36 -30.03 -15.56 -4.88
C TRP A 36 -30.28 -16.82 -4.03
N SER A 37 -31.42 -16.85 -3.35
CA SER A 37 -31.83 -18.00 -2.55
C SER A 37 -33.34 -18.14 -2.50
N ASN A 38 -33.82 -19.38 -2.57
CA ASN A 38 -35.24 -19.70 -2.48
C ASN A 38 -35.59 -20.13 -1.06
N VAL A 39 -36.70 -19.61 -0.54
CA VAL A 39 -37.25 -20.04 0.75
C VAL A 39 -38.48 -20.91 0.53
N ASN A 40 -38.46 -22.12 1.09
CA ASN A 40 -39.64 -22.96 1.23
C ASN A 40 -40.44 -22.51 2.46
N LEU A 41 -41.60 -21.89 2.23
CA LEU A 41 -42.43 -21.32 3.30
C LEU A 41 -43.12 -22.37 4.18
N VAL A 42 -43.19 -23.63 3.74
CA VAL A 42 -43.82 -24.71 4.52
C VAL A 42 -42.82 -25.32 5.49
N THR A 43 -41.55 -25.47 5.09
CA THR A 43 -40.50 -26.11 5.89
C THR A 43 -39.53 -25.12 6.54
N GLY A 44 -39.49 -23.88 6.09
CA GLY A 44 -38.49 -22.88 6.47
C GLY A 44 -37.10 -23.12 5.86
N HIS A 45 -36.95 -24.11 4.97
CA HIS A 45 -35.67 -24.41 4.33
C HIS A 45 -35.26 -23.32 3.33
N ILE A 46 -33.95 -23.02 3.27
CA ILE A 46 -33.37 -22.02 2.37
C ILE A 46 -32.36 -22.70 1.45
N ASP A 47 -32.64 -22.67 0.16
CA ASP A 47 -31.74 -23.16 -0.89
C ASP A 47 -30.91 -22.00 -1.44
N PHE A 48 -29.62 -22.00 -1.11
CA PHE A 48 -28.68 -20.99 -1.60
C PHE A 48 -28.06 -21.42 -2.94
N GLN A 49 -27.92 -20.45 -3.82
CA GLN A 49 -27.28 -20.63 -5.11
C GLN A 49 -25.82 -20.18 -5.03
N ASP A 50 -25.05 -20.50 -6.05
CA ASP A 50 -23.65 -20.10 -6.11
C ASP A 50 -23.50 -18.57 -6.14
N TRP A 51 -22.41 -18.10 -5.54
CA TRP A 51 -22.03 -16.70 -5.59
C TRP A 51 -21.60 -16.30 -7.00
N THR A 52 -22.00 -15.12 -7.43
CA THR A 52 -21.58 -14.50 -8.69
C THR A 52 -20.96 -13.13 -8.43
N THR A 53 -20.02 -12.75 -9.30
CA THR A 53 -19.39 -11.42 -9.33
C THR A 53 -19.05 -11.05 -10.76
N ASN A 54 -18.93 -9.75 -11.03
CA ASN A 54 -18.39 -9.24 -12.29
C ASN A 54 -16.86 -9.06 -12.23
N ASP A 55 -16.28 -9.13 -11.04
CA ASP A 55 -14.86 -8.96 -10.79
C ASP A 55 -14.45 -9.73 -9.52
N ASP A 56 -13.42 -10.55 -9.63
CA ASP A 56 -12.85 -11.37 -8.55
C ASP A 56 -11.37 -11.06 -8.31
N THR A 57 -10.89 -9.92 -8.82
CA THR A 57 -9.49 -9.56 -8.81
C THR A 57 -9.26 -8.22 -8.12
N PHE A 58 -8.42 -8.21 -7.10
CA PHE A 58 -7.81 -6.96 -6.66
C PHE A 58 -6.67 -6.62 -7.60
N ASP A 59 -6.64 -5.39 -8.11
CA ASP A 59 -5.70 -4.99 -9.16
C ASP A 59 -4.28 -4.83 -8.61
N LYS A 60 -3.32 -4.57 -9.48
CA LYS A 60 -1.98 -4.19 -9.03
C LYS A 60 -1.98 -2.72 -8.60
N VAL A 61 -1.45 -2.41 -7.42
CA VAL A 61 -1.32 -1.03 -6.93
C VAL A 61 0.15 -0.65 -6.83
N VAL A 62 0.56 0.38 -7.58
CA VAL A 62 1.92 0.91 -7.52
C VAL A 62 2.04 1.84 -6.31
N SER A 63 3.10 1.65 -5.52
CA SER A 63 3.34 2.48 -4.33
C SER A 63 3.65 3.92 -4.75
N PRO A 64 3.02 4.94 -4.14
CA PRO A 64 3.32 6.34 -4.44
C PRO A 64 4.80 6.68 -4.24
N THR A 65 5.33 7.57 -5.07
CA THR A 65 6.69 8.10 -4.83
C THR A 65 6.64 9.23 -3.80
N ILE A 66 7.63 9.24 -2.90
CA ILE A 66 7.79 10.29 -1.88
C ILE A 66 9.25 10.77 -1.95
N ALA A 67 9.46 12.06 -2.20
CA ALA A 67 10.80 12.59 -2.36
C ALA A 67 11.65 12.38 -1.09
N GLY A 68 12.84 11.80 -1.27
CA GLY A 68 13.75 11.49 -0.17
C GLY A 68 13.44 10.20 0.59
N TYR A 69 12.47 9.40 0.13
CA TYR A 69 12.13 8.11 0.70
C TYR A 69 12.02 7.02 -0.37
N THR A 70 12.36 5.79 0.03
CA THR A 70 12.20 4.57 -0.76
C THR A 70 11.18 3.66 -0.05
N ALA A 71 10.16 3.22 -0.79
CA ALA A 71 9.22 2.22 -0.31
C ALA A 71 9.87 0.83 -0.26
N ASP A 72 9.55 0.04 0.76
CA ASP A 72 9.98 -1.36 0.87
C ASP A 72 9.38 -2.26 -0.22
N LYS A 73 8.16 -1.94 -0.65
CA LYS A 73 7.45 -2.54 -1.78
C LYS A 73 7.19 -1.46 -2.81
N SER A 74 7.72 -1.60 -4.02
CA SER A 74 7.43 -0.67 -5.13
C SER A 74 5.99 -0.82 -5.66
N GLU A 75 5.38 -1.98 -5.45
CA GLU A 75 3.99 -2.27 -5.80
C GLU A 75 3.43 -3.39 -4.92
N ILE A 76 2.11 -3.40 -4.74
CA ILE A 76 1.34 -4.52 -4.22
C ILE A 76 0.78 -5.29 -5.43
N PRO A 77 1.08 -6.59 -5.58
CA PRO A 77 0.65 -7.37 -6.73
C PRO A 77 -0.88 -7.53 -6.79
N ALA A 78 -1.38 -7.81 -7.98
CA ALA A 78 -2.77 -8.21 -8.17
C ALA A 78 -3.05 -9.55 -7.48
N VAL A 79 -4.29 -9.74 -7.03
CA VAL A 79 -4.75 -11.03 -6.49
C VAL A 79 -6.09 -11.39 -7.11
N SER A 80 -6.08 -12.41 -7.97
CA SER A 80 -7.26 -12.93 -8.65
C SER A 80 -7.90 -14.12 -7.93
N GLY A 81 -9.13 -14.46 -8.32
CA GLY A 81 -9.86 -15.61 -7.78
C GLY A 81 -10.33 -15.42 -6.34
N VAL A 82 -10.57 -14.17 -5.92
CA VAL A 82 -11.14 -13.85 -4.60
C VAL A 82 -12.58 -14.36 -4.52
N LYS A 83 -12.92 -15.03 -3.41
CA LYS A 83 -14.25 -15.60 -3.20
C LYS A 83 -15.06 -14.76 -2.23
N ALA A 84 -16.39 -14.83 -2.36
CA ALA A 84 -17.35 -14.07 -1.55
C ALA A 84 -17.25 -14.24 -0.02
N LYS A 85 -16.50 -15.24 0.45
CA LYS A 85 -16.33 -15.56 1.87
C LYS A 85 -14.87 -15.54 2.31
N ASP A 86 -13.97 -15.08 1.45
CA ASP A 86 -12.60 -14.84 1.84
C ASP A 86 -12.55 -13.71 2.89
N GLN A 87 -11.52 -13.74 3.73
CA GLN A 87 -11.29 -12.67 4.70
C GLN A 87 -10.78 -11.42 4.00
N ASP A 88 -11.12 -10.27 4.59
CA ASP A 88 -10.51 -8.99 4.22
C ASP A 88 -8.98 -9.04 4.36
N ARG A 89 -8.31 -8.29 3.50
CA ARG A 89 -6.85 -8.23 3.43
C ARG A 89 -6.35 -6.87 3.87
N VAL A 90 -5.26 -6.88 4.62
CA VAL A 90 -4.54 -5.67 5.01
C VAL A 90 -3.10 -5.81 4.59
N GLU A 91 -2.63 -4.87 3.79
CA GLU A 91 -1.25 -4.72 3.34
C GLU A 91 -0.67 -3.44 3.92
N THR A 92 0.65 -3.43 4.11
CA THR A 92 1.37 -2.23 4.54
C THR A 92 2.62 -2.07 3.68
N VAL A 93 2.85 -0.83 3.26
CA VAL A 93 4.03 -0.34 2.56
C VAL A 93 4.73 0.65 3.47
N THR A 94 6.00 0.40 3.75
CA THR A 94 6.82 1.20 4.66
C THR A 94 7.84 2.02 3.87
N TYR A 95 7.86 3.34 4.10
CA TYR A 95 8.79 4.27 3.49
C TYR A 95 10.00 4.54 4.40
N ARG A 96 11.19 4.28 3.87
CA ARG A 96 12.47 4.52 4.53
C ARG A 96 13.14 5.73 3.96
N LYS A 97 13.78 6.55 4.81
CA LYS A 97 14.54 7.71 4.33
C LYS A 97 15.73 7.24 3.49
N ASP A 98 15.91 7.87 2.33
CA ASP A 98 17.04 7.62 1.45
C ASP A 98 18.35 8.06 2.12
N ALA A 99 19.43 7.36 1.81
CA ALA A 99 20.76 7.83 2.17
C ALA A 99 21.17 8.97 1.23
N GLN A 100 21.70 10.04 1.81
CA GLN A 100 22.22 11.21 1.13
C GLN A 100 23.71 11.35 1.42
N LYS A 101 24.42 12.00 0.49
CA LYS A 101 25.85 12.30 0.61
C LYS A 101 26.08 13.79 0.35
N ALA A 102 26.76 14.46 1.27
CA ALA A 102 27.24 15.82 1.07
C ALA A 102 28.77 15.85 0.98
N VAL A 103 29.27 16.81 0.22
CA VAL A 103 30.69 16.99 -0.07
C VAL A 103 31.09 18.39 0.36
N ILE A 104 31.99 18.48 1.33
CA ILE A 104 32.43 19.72 1.94
C ILE A 104 33.80 20.06 1.37
N ARG A 105 33.90 21.20 0.68
CA ARG A 105 35.14 21.63 0.04
C ARG A 105 35.76 22.79 0.79
N TYR A 106 36.99 22.62 1.24
CA TYR A 106 37.78 23.70 1.82
C TYR A 106 38.54 24.38 0.70
N VAL A 107 38.29 25.67 0.50
CA VAL A 107 38.96 26.46 -0.53
C VAL A 107 39.95 27.44 0.09
N SER A 108 41.01 27.76 -0.64
CA SER A 108 41.93 28.83 -0.25
C SER A 108 41.18 30.16 -0.07
N THR A 109 41.73 31.08 0.71
CA THR A 109 41.10 32.38 1.01
C THR A 109 40.76 33.22 -0.23
N ASN A 110 41.46 32.99 -1.35
CA ASN A 110 41.17 33.60 -2.64
C ASN A 110 40.21 32.79 -3.54
N GLY A 111 39.66 31.68 -3.05
CA GLY A 111 38.71 30.80 -3.76
C GLY A 111 39.29 29.97 -4.92
N ASN A 112 40.54 30.22 -5.29
CA ASN A 112 41.11 29.69 -6.54
C ASN A 112 41.60 28.23 -6.46
N ARG A 113 41.61 27.61 -5.27
CA ARG A 113 42.08 26.24 -5.10
C ARG A 113 41.31 25.52 -4.00
N VAL A 114 40.83 24.30 -4.30
CA VAL A 114 40.37 23.35 -3.28
C VAL A 114 41.59 22.78 -2.58
N LEU A 115 41.63 22.93 -1.25
CA LEU A 115 42.71 22.49 -0.38
C LEU A 115 42.48 21.03 0.07
N THR A 116 41.26 20.73 0.52
CA THR A 116 40.83 19.38 0.89
C THR A 116 39.32 19.25 0.74
N THR A 117 38.82 18.02 0.81
CA THR A 117 37.39 17.71 0.76
C THR A 117 37.05 16.67 1.82
N ASP A 118 35.96 16.88 2.52
CA ASP A 118 35.35 15.87 3.40
C ASP A 118 34.04 15.37 2.79
N GLU A 119 33.71 14.12 3.08
CA GLU A 119 32.45 13.51 2.68
C GLU A 119 31.67 13.08 3.92
N VAL A 120 30.39 13.45 3.95
CA VAL A 120 29.48 13.09 5.03
C VAL A 120 28.25 12.42 4.45
N THR A 121 27.77 11.38 5.12
CA THR A 121 26.56 10.65 4.76
C THR A 121 25.50 10.86 5.84
N GLY A 122 24.23 10.91 5.44
CA GLY A 122 23.10 11.08 6.35
C GLY A 122 21.81 10.60 5.70
N LYS A 123 20.67 10.67 6.40
CA LYS A 123 19.37 10.41 5.77
C LYS A 123 18.77 11.68 5.19
N SER A 124 17.88 11.54 4.22
CA SER A 124 17.12 12.66 3.65
C SER A 124 16.48 13.52 4.75
N GLY A 125 16.73 14.84 4.68
CA GLY A 125 16.20 15.81 5.63
C GLY A 125 16.86 15.83 7.01
N GLU A 126 17.91 15.04 7.25
CA GLU A 126 18.69 15.12 8.49
C GLU A 126 19.74 16.23 8.43
N ALA A 127 19.95 16.90 9.57
CA ALA A 127 21.01 17.88 9.71
C ALA A 127 22.37 17.18 9.67
N ILE A 128 23.31 17.77 8.92
CA ILE A 128 24.70 17.34 8.93
C ILE A 128 25.33 17.91 10.20
N ALA A 129 25.78 17.05 11.11
CA ALA A 129 26.64 17.45 12.21
C ALA A 129 28.05 17.67 11.65
N TYR A 130 28.49 18.92 11.65
CA TYR A 130 29.80 19.35 11.16
C TYR A 130 30.39 20.40 12.11
#